data_AF-A0ABD1XRC6-F1
#
_entry.id   AF-A0ABD1XRC6-F1
#
_cell.length_a   1.000
_cell.length_b   1.000
_cell.length_c   1.000
_cell.angle_alpha   90.00
_cell.angle_beta   90.00
_cell.angle_gamma   90.00
#
_symmetry.space_group_name_H-M   'P 1'
#
loop_
_entity.id
_entity.type
_entity.pdbx_description
1 polymer ?
#
loop_
_entity_poly.entity_id
_entity_poly.type
_entity_poly.pdbx_seq_one_letter_code
_entity_poly.pdbx_strand_id
1 'polypeptide(L)'
;MVFWKKEELELVRHSSLHRETVQRKEIIGAEYAAVQPALQKCSHLFGQRIAQADFKHAYATVCSRAWGIEALQMLALRQRLSSSDRRKVGRKVMRNLSYQVPFVDFFNHESYCQALLSYDEEQGFAEVLADRDYAVGTQVFAFLA
;
A
#
# COMPACT_ATOMS: atom_id res chain seq x y z
N MET A 1 -8.75 -8.81 3.68
CA MET A 1 -9.90 -8.59 4.59
C MET A 1 -11.25 -8.41 3.89
N VAL A 2 -11.33 -7.60 2.83
CA VAL A 2 -12.59 -7.36 2.10
C VAL A 2 -13.22 -8.62 1.47
N PHE A 3 -12.51 -9.74 1.41
CA PHE A 3 -12.96 -11.02 0.86
C PHE A 3 -13.64 -11.96 1.85
N TRP A 4 -13.67 -11.64 3.14
CA TRP A 4 -14.31 -12.52 4.11
C TRP A 4 -15.79 -12.74 3.80
N LYS A 5 -16.21 -13.99 3.94
CA LYS A 5 -17.60 -14.41 3.95
C LYS A 5 -18.30 -13.83 5.17
N LYS A 6 -19.63 -13.85 5.16
CA LYS A 6 -20.43 -13.31 6.26
C LYS A 6 -20.13 -14.06 7.57
N GLU A 7 -20.00 -15.38 7.48
CA GLU A 7 -19.78 -16.26 8.62
C GLU A 7 -18.39 -16.03 9.25
N GLU A 8 -17.36 -15.84 8.41
CA GLU A 8 -15.99 -15.53 8.86
C GLU A 8 -15.91 -14.17 9.55
N LEU A 9 -16.60 -13.17 8.98
CA LEU A 9 -16.64 -11.82 9.53
C LEU A 9 -17.38 -11.79 10.89
N GLU A 10 -18.38 -12.65 11.07
CA GLU A 10 -19.16 -12.71 12.30
C GLU A 10 -18.36 -13.21 13.52
N LEU A 11 -17.28 -13.95 13.28
CA LEU A 11 -16.35 -14.37 14.34
C LEU A 11 -15.70 -13.18 15.05
N VAL A 12 -15.61 -12.02 14.40
CA VAL A 12 -14.99 -10.81 14.95
C VAL A 12 -15.97 -9.66 15.15
N ARG A 13 -17.29 -9.95 15.21
CA ARG A 13 -18.37 -8.94 15.20
C ARG A 13 -18.24 -7.79 16.22
N HIS A 14 -17.56 -8.04 17.34
CA HIS A 14 -17.37 -7.08 18.42
C HIS A 14 -16.06 -6.27 18.33
N SER A 15 -15.27 -6.48 17.28
CA SER A 15 -14.03 -5.73 17.04
C SER A 15 -14.27 -4.53 16.11
N SER A 16 -13.36 -3.55 16.16
CA SER A 16 -13.35 -2.46 15.17
C SER A 16 -13.18 -3.00 13.74
N LEU A 17 -12.41 -4.09 13.62
CA LEU A 17 -12.09 -4.79 12.40
C LEU A 17 -13.35 -5.26 11.63
N HIS A 18 -14.40 -5.70 12.34
CA HIS A 18 -15.68 -6.02 11.74
C HIS A 18 -16.31 -4.78 11.06
N ARG A 19 -16.48 -3.71 11.83
CA ARG A 19 -17.08 -2.45 11.37
C ARG A 19 -16.31 -1.84 10.20
N GLU A 20 -14.99 -1.80 10.30
CA GLU A 20 -14.10 -1.30 9.25
C GLU A 20 -14.23 -2.11 7.95
N THR A 21 -14.40 -3.42 8.05
CA THR A 21 -14.58 -4.28 6.87
C THR A 21 -15.91 -4.06 6.18
N VAL A 22 -16.99 -3.93 6.96
CA VAL A 22 -18.33 -3.61 6.42
C VAL A 22 -18.26 -2.27 5.69
N GLN A 23 -17.76 -1.23 6.36
CA GLN A 23 -17.61 0.09 5.76
C GLN A 23 -16.73 0.07 4.51
N ARG A 24 -15.62 -0.68 4.52
CA ARG A 24 -14.74 -0.78 3.36
C ARG A 24 -15.41 -1.46 2.17
N LYS A 25 -16.23 -2.50 2.41
CA LYS A 25 -17.02 -3.16 1.34
C LYS A 25 -18.01 -2.20 0.70
N GLU A 26 -18.66 -1.34 1.49
CA GLU A 26 -19.58 -0.30 1.00
C GLU A 26 -18.84 0.75 0.17
N ILE A 27 -17.70 1.26 0.66
CA ILE A 27 -16.86 2.23 -0.05
C ILE A 27 -16.43 1.68 -1.42
N ILE A 28 -15.91 0.45 -1.47
CA ILE A 28 -15.49 -0.17 -2.74
C ILE A 28 -16.67 -0.29 -3.72
N GLY A 29 -17.86 -0.59 -3.21
CA GLY A 29 -19.08 -0.63 -4.03
C GLY A 29 -19.47 0.73 -4.60
N ALA A 30 -19.42 1.77 -3.77
CA ALA A 30 -19.71 3.15 -4.18
C ALA A 30 -18.68 3.68 -5.19
N GLU A 31 -17.38 3.44 -4.96
CA GLU A 31 -16.31 3.86 -5.87
C GLU A 31 -16.40 3.12 -7.21
N TYR A 32 -16.67 1.81 -7.20
CA TYR A 32 -16.90 1.05 -8.43
C TYR A 32 -18.06 1.66 -9.23
N ALA A 33 -19.19 1.95 -8.59
CA ALA A 33 -20.32 2.60 -9.24
C ALA A 33 -19.97 3.99 -9.80
N ALA A 34 -19.15 4.76 -9.07
CA ALA A 34 -18.71 6.09 -9.50
C ALA A 34 -17.79 6.04 -10.74
N VAL A 35 -16.96 5.00 -10.89
CA VAL A 35 -16.07 4.87 -12.06
C VAL A 35 -16.76 4.23 -13.28
N GLN A 36 -17.89 3.53 -13.11
CA GLN A 36 -18.60 2.87 -14.21
C GLN A 36 -18.88 3.78 -15.42
N PRO A 37 -19.36 5.03 -15.28
CA PRO A 37 -19.60 5.90 -16.43
C PRO A 37 -18.33 6.20 -17.23
N ALA A 38 -17.18 6.32 -16.56
CA ALA A 38 -15.90 6.55 -17.23
C ALA A 38 -15.42 5.29 -17.94
N LEU A 39 -15.54 4.12 -17.30
CA LEU A 39 -15.20 2.82 -17.90
C LEU A 39 -16.02 2.55 -19.17
N GLN A 40 -17.30 2.91 -19.17
CA GLN A 40 -18.19 2.76 -20.33
C GLN A 40 -17.84 3.74 -21.46
N LYS A 41 -17.57 5.01 -21.15
CA LYS A 41 -17.14 6.01 -22.14
C LYS A 41 -15.79 5.66 -22.77
N CYS A 42 -14.90 5.05 -21.99
CA CYS A 42 -13.55 4.67 -22.41
C CYS A 42 -13.42 3.17 -22.71
N SER A 43 -14.47 2.53 -23.24
CA SER A 43 -14.46 1.10 -23.57
C SER A 43 -13.35 0.70 -24.55
N HIS A 44 -12.90 1.61 -25.41
CA HIS A 44 -11.75 1.41 -26.30
C HIS A 44 -10.41 1.23 -25.56
N LEU A 45 -10.28 1.72 -24.31
CA LEU A 45 -9.08 1.55 -23.48
C LEU A 45 -9.19 0.34 -22.56
N PHE A 46 -10.35 0.14 -21.94
CA PHE A 46 -10.55 -0.89 -20.92
C PHE A 46 -11.09 -2.21 -21.48
N GLY A 47 -11.49 -2.22 -22.75
CA GLY A 47 -12.05 -3.39 -23.42
C GLY A 47 -13.44 -3.74 -22.91
N GLN A 48 -13.63 -4.99 -22.49
CA GLN A 48 -14.90 -5.51 -22.01
C GLN A 48 -15.31 -4.88 -20.66
N ARG A 49 -16.57 -5.12 -20.27
CA ARG A 49 -17.10 -4.65 -18.99
C ARG A 49 -16.29 -5.25 -17.83
N ILE A 50 -15.60 -4.39 -17.08
CA ILE A 50 -14.90 -4.75 -15.84
C ILE A 50 -15.93 -5.18 -14.79
N ALA A 51 -15.78 -6.37 -14.20
CA ALA A 51 -16.66 -6.84 -13.14
C ALA A 51 -16.31 -6.17 -11.80
N GLN A 52 -17.28 -6.06 -10.90
CA GLN A 52 -17.04 -5.53 -9.55
C GLN A 52 -16.02 -6.37 -8.78
N ALA A 53 -15.96 -7.68 -9.04
CA ALA A 53 -14.99 -8.59 -8.42
C ALA A 53 -13.55 -8.23 -8.82
N ASP A 54 -13.32 -7.91 -10.10
CA ASP A 54 -11.99 -7.54 -10.62
C ASP A 54 -11.55 -6.19 -10.05
N PHE A 55 -12.47 -5.22 -9.99
CA PHE A 55 -12.21 -3.92 -9.36
C PHE A 55 -11.83 -4.08 -7.88
N LYS A 56 -12.59 -4.90 -7.15
CA LYS A 56 -12.31 -5.22 -5.74
C LYS A 56 -10.96 -5.92 -5.56
N HIS A 57 -10.59 -6.80 -6.49
CA HIS A 57 -9.27 -7.44 -6.49
C HIS A 57 -8.15 -6.43 -6.67
N ALA A 58 -8.22 -5.59 -7.72
CA ALA A 58 -7.25 -4.54 -7.96
C ALA A 58 -7.13 -3.57 -6.76
N TYR A 59 -8.26 -3.18 -6.17
CA TYR A 59 -8.30 -2.37 -4.96
C TYR A 59 -7.53 -3.02 -3.80
N ALA A 60 -7.79 -4.32 -3.55
CA ALA A 60 -7.09 -5.05 -2.50
C ALA A 60 -5.59 -5.19 -2.77
N THR A 61 -5.18 -5.37 -4.03
CA THR A 61 -3.78 -5.40 -4.43
C THR A 61 -3.11 -4.06 -4.13
N VAL A 62 -3.70 -2.94 -4.54
CA VAL A 62 -3.16 -1.60 -4.26
C VAL A 62 -3.06 -1.34 -2.76
N CYS A 63 -4.11 -1.63 -1.99
CA CYS A 63 -4.09 -1.42 -0.55
C CYS A 63 -3.08 -2.28 0.22
N SER A 64 -2.63 -3.41 -0.34
CA SER A 64 -1.70 -4.31 0.35
C SER A 64 -0.26 -4.24 -0.16
N ARG A 65 -0.03 -3.69 -1.36
CA ARG A 65 1.27 -3.73 -2.04
C ARG A 65 1.78 -2.37 -2.54
N ALA A 66 0.93 -1.33 -2.55
CA ALA A 66 1.35 -0.01 -2.99
C ALA A 66 2.00 0.78 -1.84
N TRP A 67 3.01 1.56 -2.20
CA TRP A 67 3.83 2.36 -1.30
C TRP A 67 3.57 3.86 -1.52
N GLY A 68 3.32 4.61 -0.45
CA GLY A 68 3.17 6.06 -0.53
C GLY A 68 4.52 6.77 -0.67
N ILE A 69 4.61 7.78 -1.54
CA ILE A 69 5.83 8.60 -1.69
C ILE A 69 6.28 9.22 -0.36
N GLU A 70 5.36 9.55 0.54
CA GLU A 70 5.69 10.10 1.87
C GLU A 70 6.59 9.16 2.67
N ALA A 71 6.43 7.83 2.54
CA ALA A 71 7.34 6.85 3.12
C ALA A 71 8.72 6.96 2.47
N LEU A 72 8.81 6.98 1.15
CA LEU A 72 10.10 7.10 0.43
C LEU A 72 10.84 8.41 0.76
N GLN A 73 10.13 9.54 0.81
CA GLN A 73 10.69 10.86 1.11
C GLN A 73 11.06 11.05 2.59
N MET A 74 10.25 10.54 3.53
CA MET A 74 10.57 10.56 4.96
C MET A 74 11.79 9.68 5.28
N LEU A 75 11.97 8.57 4.56
CA LEU A 75 13.11 7.67 4.72
C LEU A 75 14.39 8.28 4.13
N ALA A 76 14.30 8.95 2.96
CA ALA A 76 15.42 9.71 2.39
C ALA A 76 15.87 10.88 3.30
N LEU A 77 14.93 11.57 3.97
CA LEU A 77 15.27 12.64 4.91
C LEU A 77 15.92 12.14 6.21
N ARG A 78 15.65 10.89 6.61
CA ARG A 78 16.16 10.31 7.86
C ARG A 78 17.67 10.03 7.81
N GLN A 79 18.22 9.82 6.61
CA GLN A 79 19.66 9.61 6.39
C GLN A 79 20.48 10.90 6.36
N ARG A 80 19.85 12.08 6.20
CA ARG A 80 20.54 13.37 5.93
C ARG A 80 20.47 14.42 7.04
N LEU A 81 19.79 14.18 8.17
CA LEU A 81 19.56 15.22 9.19
C LEU A 81 20.06 14.86 10.59
N SER A 82 20.71 15.84 11.26
CA SER A 82 20.99 15.77 12.70
C SER A 82 19.70 15.87 13.52
N SER A 83 19.75 15.45 14.78
CA SER A 83 18.63 15.37 15.74
C SER A 83 17.76 16.64 15.84
N SER A 84 18.33 17.81 15.52
CA SER A 84 17.69 19.12 15.67
C SER A 84 16.75 19.50 14.52
N ASP A 85 16.93 18.93 13.32
CA ASP A 85 16.16 19.31 12.12
C ASP A 85 14.86 18.51 11.92
N ARG A 86 14.65 17.46 12.74
CA ARG A 86 13.45 16.58 12.70
C ARG A 86 12.12 17.33 12.89
N ARG A 87 12.14 18.56 13.42
CA ARG A 87 10.93 19.33 13.77
C ARG A 87 10.39 20.25 12.67
N LYS A 88 11.11 20.47 11.57
CA LYS A 88 10.75 21.49 10.55
C LYS A 88 10.07 20.94 9.29
N VAL A 89 10.01 19.62 9.10
CA VAL A 89 9.39 18.97 7.92
C VAL A 89 7.89 18.79 8.15
N GLY A 90 7.22 19.89 8.49
CA GLY A 90 5.78 19.92 8.70
C GLY A 90 5.17 20.86 7.68
N ARG A 91 4.35 20.30 6.77
CA ARG A 91 3.49 20.96 5.77
C ARG A 91 4.08 21.13 4.37
N LYS A 92 4.01 20.04 3.59
CA LYS A 92 3.54 20.14 2.21
C LYS A 92 2.54 19.03 1.98
N VAL A 93 1.26 19.39 1.92
CA VAL A 93 0.17 18.47 1.55
C VAL A 93 0.37 18.14 0.07
N MET A 94 1.06 17.04 -0.22
CA MET A 94 1.36 16.61 -1.57
C MET A 94 0.65 15.27 -1.76
N ARG A 95 -0.23 15.23 -2.76
CA ARG A 95 -1.20 14.17 -3.07
C ARG A 95 -0.68 12.76 -2.73
N ASN A 96 -1.50 11.97 -2.03
CA ASN A 96 -1.33 10.55 -1.71
C ASN A 96 -1.15 9.69 -2.98
N LEU A 97 -0.02 9.82 -3.66
CA LEU A 97 0.35 8.98 -4.78
C LEU A 97 0.99 7.71 -4.22
N SER A 98 0.37 6.57 -4.53
CA SER A 98 0.87 5.25 -4.18
C SER A 98 1.39 4.53 -5.42
N TYR A 99 2.52 3.84 -5.28
CA TYR A 99 3.18 3.12 -6.37
C TYR A 99 3.34 1.66 -6.01
N GLN A 100 3.11 0.77 -6.97
CA GLN A 100 3.62 -0.59 -6.86
C GLN A 100 5.10 -0.56 -7.24
N VAL A 101 5.95 -1.06 -6.35
CA VAL A 101 7.38 -1.25 -6.59
C VAL A 101 7.59 -2.74 -6.80
N PRO A 102 7.72 -3.21 -8.05
CA PRO A 102 7.93 -4.63 -8.32
C PRO A 102 9.13 -5.16 -7.56
N PHE A 103 9.11 -6.45 -7.22
CA PHE A 103 10.14 -7.14 -6.45
C PHE A 103 10.14 -6.79 -4.96
N VAL A 104 10.12 -5.50 -4.61
CA VAL A 104 10.03 -5.04 -3.21
C VAL A 104 8.71 -5.48 -2.58
N ASP A 105 7.64 -5.47 -3.36
CA ASP A 105 6.31 -5.88 -2.92
C ASP A 105 6.18 -7.37 -2.57
N PHE A 106 7.20 -8.20 -2.83
CA PHE A 106 7.24 -9.60 -2.38
C PHE A 106 7.69 -9.76 -0.93
N PHE A 107 8.36 -8.76 -0.33
CA PHE A 107 8.76 -8.85 1.07
C PHE A 107 7.53 -8.89 1.98
N ASN A 108 7.56 -9.83 2.93
CA ASN A 108 6.53 -9.91 3.95
C ASN A 108 6.85 -8.94 5.10
N HIS A 109 5.81 -8.59 5.86
CA HIS A 109 5.93 -7.70 7.00
C HIS A 109 6.44 -8.44 8.24
N GLU A 110 7.32 -7.78 8.99
CA GLU A 110 7.71 -8.17 10.33
C GLU A 110 7.83 -6.95 11.24
N SER A 111 7.27 -7.04 12.45
CA SER A 111 7.08 -5.88 13.34
C SER A 111 8.39 -5.28 13.88
N TYR A 112 9.46 -6.07 13.94
CA TYR A 112 10.78 -5.62 14.38
C TYR A 112 11.77 -5.40 13.23
N CYS A 113 11.34 -5.61 11.98
CA CYS A 113 12.15 -5.30 10.81
C CYS A 113 12.22 -3.78 10.63
N GLN A 114 13.42 -3.28 10.32
CA GLN A 114 13.70 -1.87 10.04
C GLN A 114 14.30 -1.70 8.64
N ALA A 115 14.18 -2.71 7.77
CA ALA A 115 14.69 -2.64 6.40
C ALA A 115 14.08 -1.43 5.70
N LEU A 116 14.95 -0.65 5.07
CA LEU A 116 14.62 0.67 4.59
C LEU A 116 14.43 0.62 3.07
N LEU A 117 13.25 1.02 2.60
CA LEU A 117 13.01 1.31 1.18
C LEU A 117 13.31 2.79 0.91
N SER A 118 14.29 3.08 0.07
CA SER A 118 14.58 4.42 -0.45
C SER A 118 14.46 4.46 -1.97
N TYR A 119 14.38 5.66 -2.52
CA TYR A 119 14.44 5.89 -3.97
C TYR A 119 15.58 6.87 -4.25
N ASP A 120 16.52 6.46 -5.08
CA ASP A 120 17.59 7.31 -5.58
C ASP A 120 17.08 8.04 -6.83
N GLU A 121 16.86 9.36 -6.70
CA GLU A 121 16.40 10.20 -7.80
C GLU A 121 17.46 10.42 -8.88
N GLU A 122 18.74 10.41 -8.51
CA GLU A 122 19.86 10.65 -9.45
C GLU A 122 20.07 9.42 -10.33
N GLN A 123 19.98 8.22 -9.75
CA GLN A 123 20.18 6.96 -10.46
C GLN A 123 18.87 6.33 -10.97
N GLY A 124 17.72 6.80 -10.48
CA GLY A 124 16.40 6.39 -10.95
C GLY A 124 15.97 4.99 -10.52
N PHE A 125 16.42 4.49 -9.37
CA PHE A 125 16.03 3.17 -8.85
C PHE A 125 15.59 3.20 -7.39
N ALA A 126 14.75 2.23 -7.03
CA ALA A 126 14.41 1.95 -5.64
C ALA A 126 15.45 0.99 -5.03
N GLU A 127 15.86 1.25 -3.80
CA GLU A 127 16.82 0.44 -3.06
C GLU A 127 16.20 -0.06 -1.75
N VAL A 128 16.57 -1.27 -1.34
CA VAL A 128 16.20 -1.83 -0.04
C VAL A 128 17.47 -2.18 0.72
N LEU A 129 17.68 -1.52 1.86
CA LEU A 129 18.80 -1.77 2.75
C LEU A 129 18.37 -2.74 3.84
N ALA A 130 19.09 -3.86 3.95
CA ALA A 130 18.90 -4.82 5.02
C ALA A 130 19.22 -4.19 6.39
N ASP A 131 18.36 -4.45 7.38
CA ASP A 131 18.55 -3.98 8.75
C ASP A 131 19.34 -4.97 9.62
N ARG A 132 19.59 -6.17 9.09
CA ARG A 132 20.25 -7.28 9.77
C ARG A 132 20.90 -8.23 8.77
N ASP A 133 21.77 -9.09 9.28
CA ASP A 133 22.30 -10.20 8.51
C ASP A 133 21.23 -11.29 8.32
N TYR A 134 21.07 -11.74 7.08
CA TYR A 134 20.19 -12.85 6.72
C TYR A 134 21.03 -14.08 6.38
N ALA A 135 20.76 -15.21 7.04
CA ALA A 135 21.43 -16.46 6.71
C ALA A 135 20.86 -17.06 5.42
N VAL A 136 21.67 -17.84 4.71
CA VAL A 136 21.23 -18.53 3.49
C VAL A 136 20.02 -19.43 3.80
N GLY A 137 18.97 -19.32 2.98
CA GLY A 137 17.73 -20.07 3.17
C GLY A 137 16.73 -19.41 4.15
N THR A 138 17.08 -18.29 4.79
CA THR A 138 16.14 -17.53 5.62
C THR A 138 15.32 -16.56 4.79
N GLN A 139 14.10 -16.28 5.27
CA GLN A 139 13.21 -15.32 4.65
C GLN A 139 13.67 -13.88 4.94
N VAL A 140 13.63 -13.03 3.91
CA VAL A 140 13.88 -11.59 4.02
C VAL A 140 12.57 -10.86 4.28
N PHE A 141 12.58 -9.94 5.25
CA PHE A 141 11.41 -9.17 5.66
C PHE A 141 11.60 -7.68 5.36
N ALA A 142 10.47 -6.95 5.33
CA ALA A 142 10.45 -5.51 5.25
C ALA A 142 9.51 -4.91 6.29
N PHE A 143 9.77 -3.65 6.66
CA PHE A 143 8.79 -2.86 7.39
C PHE A 143 7.75 -2.33 6.41
N LEU A 144 6.48 -2.69 6.61
CA LEU A 144 5.34 -2.16 5.88
C LEU A 144 4.59 -1.27 6.87
N ALA A 145 4.65 0.05 6.68
CA ALA A 145 4.01 1.04 7.53
C ALA A 145 2.54 1.25 7.14
#